data_AF-A0A7C6V8I5-F1
#
_entry.id   AF-A0A7C6V8I5-F1
#
_cell.length_a   1.000
_cell.length_b   1.000
_cell.length_c   1.000
_cell.angle_alpha   90.00
_cell.angle_beta   90.00
_cell.angle_gamma   90.00
#
_symmetry.space_group_name_H-M   'P 1'
#
loop_
_entity.id
_entity.type
_entity.pdbx_description
1 polymer ?
#
loop_
_entity_poly.entity_id
_entity_poly.type
_entity_poly.pdbx_seq_one_letter_code
_entity_poly.pdbx_strand_id
1 'polypeptide(L)'
;MKKFFYLLLPVLAAVLLSFTPASASSGDTVIFVVDRDRYSVNGAVYQMDARPFVEQDRVFVPLRYLARALGVDDRSVVWEAYNNTVSLYSAGATLTLSVNSPALYVNGKENIMDVAPLNRGNRLYLPARWVAGALGYSVAWEPGYQALLIGPAERLKAVKAMDMAAVKLRPFRPPDGGLFAEEILASNSILFPGTKEEDPNVYNAGVAAGYINGTILAPGQIFSYNRVVGERTAEKGFITGWLIGGDLDIGGGVCRTATLLYQLARKAGLKILERHPHSQPVPYAPPGTDATVSYGYLDLKFRNSTPHQLIFHAGLDEDGKNSRLWADFRFLRPLKSVEVAVLKESPGSCLWEKVAGLRLTALIKDGIAFVSSSQLVDLLGMDYAQWEKEGKLTVNLQSKGQSVTFVEGEGQAIVNGREMSLSAAPFRLQSAGLLLWLPLRDWAHITGSEILWLERPQPLVLLNLSGNPVAGREELRAVRPGTCTAGKAADAL
;
A
#
# COMPACT_ATOMS: atom_id res chain seq x y z
N MET A 1 -48.06 -68.73 14.76
CA MET A 1 -47.22 -68.51 13.55
C MET A 1 -47.47 -67.11 13.00
N LYS A 2 -46.52 -66.19 13.23
CA LYS A 2 -46.10 -65.06 12.37
C LYS A 2 -45.25 -64.13 13.23
N LYS A 3 -43.96 -64.11 12.93
CA LYS A 3 -42.89 -63.37 13.61
C LYS A 3 -42.97 -61.90 13.18
N PHE A 4 -42.84 -60.95 14.10
CA PHE A 4 -42.34 -59.62 13.78
C PHE A 4 -41.35 -59.17 14.86
N PHE A 5 -40.12 -58.95 14.40
CA PHE A 5 -38.96 -58.49 15.15
C PHE A 5 -39.19 -57.05 15.62
N TYR A 6 -39.01 -56.79 16.91
CA TYR A 6 -38.73 -55.45 17.43
C TYR A 6 -37.22 -55.24 17.41
N LEU A 7 -36.75 -54.28 16.63
CA LEU A 7 -35.39 -53.76 16.76
C LEU A 7 -35.46 -52.24 16.81
N LEU A 8 -35.23 -51.71 18.01
CA LEU A 8 -34.94 -50.31 18.28
C LEU A 8 -33.69 -49.88 17.49
N LEU A 9 -33.79 -48.79 16.73
CA LEU A 9 -32.64 -48.00 16.29
C LEU A 9 -32.89 -46.53 16.64
N PRO A 10 -31.86 -45.79 17.10
CA PRO A 10 -32.00 -44.45 17.63
C PRO A 10 -32.23 -43.43 16.50
N VAL A 11 -33.10 -42.46 16.76
CA VAL A 11 -33.36 -41.29 15.91
C VAL A 11 -32.08 -40.46 15.83
N LEU A 12 -31.34 -40.62 14.73
CA LEU A 12 -30.28 -39.72 14.32
C LEU A 12 -30.96 -38.45 13.77
N ALA A 13 -31.00 -37.40 14.57
CA ALA A 13 -31.42 -36.07 14.13
C ALA A 13 -30.38 -35.53 13.14
N ALA A 14 -30.56 -35.83 11.86
CA ALA A 14 -29.88 -35.14 10.78
C ALA A 14 -30.47 -33.72 10.70
N VAL A 15 -29.74 -32.75 11.24
CA VAL A 15 -29.93 -31.34 10.90
C VAL A 15 -29.59 -31.20 9.43
N LEU A 16 -30.61 -31.35 8.58
CA LEU A 16 -30.58 -30.93 7.19
C LEU A 16 -30.49 -29.39 7.19
N LEU A 17 -29.26 -28.88 7.14
CA LEU A 17 -29.01 -27.51 6.68
C LEU A 17 -29.45 -27.44 5.21
N SER A 18 -30.72 -27.11 5.00
CA SER A 18 -31.23 -26.72 3.70
C SER A 18 -30.48 -25.47 3.26
N PHE A 19 -29.54 -25.64 2.33
CA PHE A 19 -29.00 -24.54 1.53
C PHE A 19 -30.14 -24.02 0.65
N THR A 20 -30.89 -23.04 1.16
CA THR A 20 -31.73 -22.19 0.32
C THR A 20 -30.79 -21.28 -0.47
N PRO A 21 -30.78 -21.31 -1.80
CA PRO A 21 -30.11 -20.24 -2.55
C PRO A 21 -30.80 -18.92 -2.19
N ALA A 22 -30.01 -17.94 -1.77
CA ALA A 22 -30.51 -16.62 -1.44
C ALA A 22 -31.16 -16.02 -2.71
N SER A 23 -32.48 -15.78 -2.65
CA SER A 23 -33.17 -14.99 -3.67
C SER A 23 -32.60 -13.58 -3.67
N ALA A 24 -32.30 -13.06 -4.86
CA ALA A 24 -31.77 -11.71 -4.98
C ALA A 24 -32.78 -10.69 -4.44
N SER A 25 -32.32 -9.76 -3.60
CA SER A 25 -33.15 -8.69 -3.05
C SER A 25 -33.20 -7.49 -4.00
N SER A 26 -34.16 -6.58 -3.82
CA SER A 26 -34.23 -5.30 -4.53
C SER A 26 -33.01 -4.39 -4.29
N GLY A 27 -32.05 -4.80 -3.45
CA GLY A 27 -30.78 -4.13 -3.21
C GLY A 27 -29.61 -4.63 -4.07
N ASP A 28 -29.72 -5.75 -4.78
CA ASP A 28 -28.55 -6.45 -5.31
C ASP A 28 -27.91 -5.77 -6.53
N THR A 29 -26.58 -5.87 -6.62
CA THR A 29 -25.78 -5.38 -7.76
C THR A 29 -25.30 -6.55 -8.60
N VAL A 30 -25.68 -6.58 -9.86
CA VAL A 30 -25.31 -7.62 -10.83
C VAL A 30 -24.40 -7.04 -11.91
N ILE A 31 -23.38 -7.80 -12.31
CA ILE A 31 -22.46 -7.40 -13.38
C ILE A 31 -22.36 -8.52 -14.42
N PHE A 32 -22.72 -8.20 -15.67
CA PHE A 32 -22.44 -9.03 -16.83
C PHE A 32 -21.38 -8.37 -17.69
N VAL A 33 -20.30 -9.08 -18.01
CA VAL A 33 -19.27 -8.60 -18.94
C VAL A 33 -19.48 -9.24 -20.30
N VAL A 34 -19.46 -8.41 -21.35
CA VAL A 34 -19.59 -8.86 -22.74
C VAL A 34 -18.46 -9.82 -23.09
N ASP A 35 -18.76 -10.87 -23.86
CA ASP A 35 -17.84 -11.92 -24.30
C ASP A 35 -17.17 -12.73 -23.17
N ARG A 36 -17.73 -12.68 -21.95
CA ARG A 36 -17.31 -13.50 -20.80
C ARG A 36 -18.38 -14.50 -20.41
N ASP A 37 -17.93 -15.67 -19.96
CA ASP A 37 -18.78 -16.78 -19.56
C ASP A 37 -18.98 -16.81 -18.04
N ARG A 38 -18.89 -15.66 -17.37
CA ARG A 38 -19.07 -15.47 -15.93
C ARG A 38 -19.80 -14.14 -15.66
N TYR A 39 -20.56 -14.08 -14.57
CA TYR A 39 -21.25 -12.87 -14.09
C TYR A 39 -21.17 -12.79 -12.56
N SER A 40 -21.31 -11.61 -11.99
CA SER A 40 -21.32 -11.44 -10.52
C SER A 40 -22.65 -10.93 -10.00
N VAL A 41 -22.97 -11.31 -8.76
CA VAL A 41 -24.08 -10.79 -7.95
C VAL A 41 -23.52 -10.44 -6.59
N ASN A 42 -23.57 -9.18 -6.21
CA ASN A 42 -23.01 -8.66 -4.95
C ASN A 42 -21.54 -9.07 -4.70
N GLY A 43 -20.72 -9.14 -5.77
CA GLY A 43 -19.32 -9.58 -5.71
C GLY A 43 -19.11 -11.10 -5.79
N ALA A 44 -20.13 -11.91 -5.51
CA ALA A 44 -20.06 -13.36 -5.72
C ALA A 44 -20.15 -13.69 -7.21
N VAL A 45 -19.28 -14.58 -7.71
CA VAL A 45 -19.15 -14.84 -9.15
C VAL A 45 -19.70 -16.22 -9.54
N TYR A 46 -20.37 -16.26 -10.68
CA TYR A 46 -21.13 -17.40 -11.18
C TYR A 46 -20.76 -17.68 -12.63
N GLN A 47 -20.61 -18.96 -12.97
CA GLN A 47 -20.29 -19.38 -14.33
C GLN A 47 -21.54 -19.46 -15.21
N MET A 48 -21.35 -19.09 -16.46
CA MET A 48 -22.26 -19.26 -17.58
C MET A 48 -21.67 -20.22 -18.60
N ASP A 49 -22.53 -20.94 -19.28
CA ASP A 49 -22.18 -21.84 -20.39
C ASP A 49 -22.43 -21.18 -21.76
N ALA A 50 -22.77 -19.88 -21.76
CA ALA A 50 -22.61 -19.00 -22.91
C ALA A 50 -22.46 -17.53 -22.51
N ARG A 51 -21.93 -16.74 -23.45
CA ARG A 51 -21.40 -15.39 -23.21
C ARG A 51 -22.41 -14.32 -23.61
N PRO A 52 -22.59 -13.25 -22.81
CA PRO A 52 -23.33 -12.08 -23.25
C PRO A 52 -22.66 -11.43 -24.45
N PHE A 53 -23.43 -10.76 -25.30
CA PHE A 53 -22.91 -10.04 -26.45
C PHE A 53 -23.65 -8.72 -26.65
N VAL A 54 -23.06 -7.82 -27.43
CA VAL A 54 -23.73 -6.58 -27.87
C VAL A 54 -24.26 -6.79 -29.28
N GLU A 55 -25.52 -6.44 -29.50
CA GLU A 55 -26.15 -6.41 -30.82
C GLU A 55 -27.21 -5.31 -30.84
N GLN A 56 -27.28 -4.54 -31.93
CA GLN A 56 -28.22 -3.41 -32.06
C GLN A 56 -28.18 -2.47 -30.84
N ASP A 57 -26.97 -2.14 -30.36
CA ASP A 57 -26.71 -1.32 -29.16
C ASP A 57 -27.35 -1.84 -27.85
N ARG A 58 -27.64 -3.13 -27.77
CA ARG A 58 -28.22 -3.77 -26.59
C ARG A 58 -27.37 -4.96 -26.15
N VAL A 59 -27.22 -5.12 -24.84
CA VAL A 59 -26.55 -6.29 -24.25
C VAL A 59 -27.55 -7.43 -24.15
N PHE A 60 -27.23 -8.53 -24.81
CA PHE A 60 -27.98 -9.78 -24.78
C PHE A 60 -27.33 -10.73 -23.80
N VAL A 61 -28.11 -11.25 -22.84
CA VAL A 61 -27.64 -12.19 -21.80
C VAL A 61 -28.42 -13.49 -21.92
N PRO A 62 -27.80 -14.68 -21.74
CA PRO A 62 -28.54 -15.93 -21.81
C PRO A 62 -29.63 -15.99 -20.73
N LEU A 63 -30.86 -16.35 -21.15
CA LEU A 63 -32.09 -16.33 -20.35
C LEU A 63 -31.89 -16.80 -18.90
N ARG A 64 -31.34 -18.01 -18.73
CA ARG A 64 -31.21 -18.65 -17.42
C ARG A 64 -30.40 -17.79 -16.43
N TYR A 65 -29.32 -17.19 -16.89
CA TYR A 65 -28.42 -16.43 -16.02
C TYR A 65 -28.97 -15.05 -15.71
N LEU A 66 -29.61 -14.42 -16.70
CA LEU A 66 -30.31 -13.16 -16.46
C LEU A 66 -31.44 -13.34 -15.46
N ALA A 67 -32.26 -14.39 -15.61
CA ALA A 67 -33.34 -14.71 -14.68
C ALA A 67 -32.81 -14.93 -13.25
N ARG A 68 -31.83 -15.83 -13.08
CA ARG A 68 -31.21 -16.12 -11.76
C ARG A 68 -30.59 -14.88 -11.12
N ALA A 69 -29.85 -14.09 -11.89
CA ALA A 69 -29.19 -12.89 -11.38
C ALA A 69 -30.19 -11.84 -10.86
N LEU A 70 -31.40 -11.81 -11.43
CA LEU A 70 -32.49 -10.92 -11.04
C LEU A 70 -33.46 -11.58 -10.04
N GLY A 71 -33.03 -12.66 -9.39
CA GLY A 71 -33.80 -13.33 -8.34
C GLY A 71 -34.95 -14.20 -8.82
N VAL A 72 -35.03 -14.51 -10.12
CA VAL A 72 -36.02 -15.44 -10.69
C VAL A 72 -35.44 -16.86 -10.68
N ASP A 73 -36.01 -17.72 -9.85
CA ASP A 73 -35.62 -19.13 -9.75
C ASP A 73 -35.94 -19.89 -11.05
N ASP A 74 -35.14 -20.93 -11.35
CA ASP A 74 -35.33 -21.75 -12.56
C ASP A 74 -36.73 -22.36 -12.67
N ARG A 75 -37.36 -22.72 -11.54
CA ARG A 75 -38.73 -23.27 -11.51
C ARG A 75 -39.78 -22.24 -11.91
N SER A 76 -39.42 -20.97 -11.85
CA SER A 76 -40.25 -19.83 -12.22
C SER A 76 -39.96 -19.33 -13.63
N VAL A 77 -39.18 -20.09 -14.42
CA VAL A 77 -38.96 -19.85 -15.85
C VAL A 77 -39.69 -20.93 -16.65
N VAL A 78 -40.74 -20.55 -17.36
CA VAL A 78 -41.55 -21.47 -18.16
C VAL A 78 -41.30 -21.22 -19.64
N TRP A 79 -40.89 -22.27 -20.36
CA TRP A 79 -40.70 -22.24 -21.81
C TRP A 79 -41.84 -22.98 -22.51
N GLU A 80 -42.53 -22.31 -23.42
CA GLU A 80 -43.54 -22.87 -24.29
C GLU A 80 -42.99 -23.00 -25.71
N ALA A 81 -42.75 -24.25 -26.15
CA ALA A 81 -42.09 -24.50 -27.42
C ALA A 81 -42.98 -24.21 -28.64
N TYR A 82 -44.30 -24.35 -28.52
CA TYR A 82 -45.24 -24.20 -29.64
C TYR A 82 -45.28 -22.77 -30.20
N ASN A 83 -45.21 -21.77 -29.33
CA ASN A 83 -45.23 -20.34 -29.64
C ASN A 83 -43.85 -19.67 -29.49
N ASN A 84 -42.81 -20.43 -29.14
CA ASN A 84 -41.47 -19.92 -28.81
C ASN A 84 -41.51 -18.80 -27.75
N THR A 85 -42.29 -19.03 -26.69
CA THR A 85 -42.55 -18.04 -25.64
C THR A 85 -41.87 -18.45 -24.35
N VAL A 86 -41.25 -17.48 -23.67
CA VAL A 86 -40.75 -17.61 -22.31
C VAL A 86 -41.57 -16.76 -21.36
N SER A 87 -41.96 -17.33 -20.23
CA SER A 87 -42.60 -16.66 -19.11
C SER A 87 -41.69 -16.69 -17.87
N LEU A 88 -41.49 -15.54 -17.24
CA LEU A 88 -40.73 -15.37 -16.00
C LEU A 88 -41.67 -14.94 -14.88
N TYR A 89 -41.73 -15.74 -13.81
CA TYR A 89 -42.55 -15.45 -12.63
C TYR A 89 -41.67 -14.98 -11.47
N SER A 90 -41.79 -13.71 -11.10
CA SER A 90 -41.14 -13.18 -9.90
C SER A 90 -42.19 -12.81 -8.85
N ALA A 91 -41.77 -12.53 -7.61
CA ALA A 91 -42.68 -12.08 -6.56
C ALA A 91 -43.39 -10.75 -6.91
N GLY A 92 -42.81 -9.92 -7.78
CA GLY A 92 -43.32 -8.58 -8.12
C GLY A 92 -43.89 -8.40 -9.53
N ALA A 93 -43.59 -9.32 -10.46
CA ALA A 93 -44.03 -9.23 -11.85
C ALA A 93 -44.01 -10.57 -12.58
N THR A 94 -44.94 -10.74 -13.52
CA THR A 94 -44.92 -11.78 -14.55
C THR A 94 -44.49 -11.16 -15.88
N LEU A 95 -43.42 -11.68 -16.48
CA LEU A 95 -42.95 -11.25 -17.79
C LEU A 95 -43.20 -12.33 -18.83
N THR A 96 -43.63 -11.95 -20.03
CA THR A 96 -43.81 -12.89 -21.15
C THR A 96 -43.17 -12.29 -22.40
N LEU A 97 -42.28 -13.05 -23.04
CA LEU A 97 -41.53 -12.64 -24.23
C LEU A 97 -41.54 -13.78 -25.25
N SER A 98 -41.65 -13.44 -26.54
CA SER A 98 -41.54 -14.43 -27.62
C SER A 98 -40.29 -14.20 -28.46
N VAL A 99 -39.66 -15.29 -28.90
CA VAL A 99 -38.47 -15.21 -29.78
C VAL A 99 -38.82 -14.48 -31.07
N ASN A 100 -37.94 -13.59 -31.50
CA ASN A 100 -38.08 -12.73 -32.69
C ASN A 100 -39.28 -11.77 -32.65
N SER A 101 -39.94 -11.59 -31.51
CA SER A 101 -40.96 -10.57 -31.30
C SER A 101 -40.45 -9.48 -30.35
N PRO A 102 -40.59 -8.18 -30.68
CA PRO A 102 -40.27 -7.10 -29.76
C PRO A 102 -41.30 -6.93 -28.63
N ALA A 103 -42.42 -7.65 -28.66
CA ALA A 103 -43.44 -7.55 -27.62
C ALA A 103 -42.96 -8.18 -26.30
N LEU A 104 -42.95 -7.39 -25.24
CA LEU A 104 -42.75 -7.78 -23.84
C LEU A 104 -44.04 -7.51 -23.06
N TYR A 105 -44.68 -8.54 -22.56
CA TYR A 105 -45.84 -8.38 -21.66
C TYR A 105 -45.37 -8.35 -20.22
N VAL A 106 -45.78 -7.32 -19.47
CA VAL A 106 -45.53 -7.18 -18.03
C VAL A 106 -46.88 -7.20 -17.34
N ASN A 107 -47.14 -8.24 -16.54
CA ASN A 107 -48.45 -8.46 -15.89
C ASN A 107 -49.63 -8.41 -16.89
N GLY A 108 -49.42 -8.98 -18.09
CA GLY A 108 -50.43 -8.99 -19.17
C GLY A 108 -50.52 -7.71 -20.01
N LYS A 109 -49.82 -6.63 -19.63
CA LYS A 109 -49.78 -5.39 -20.42
C LYS A 109 -48.62 -5.43 -21.42
N GLU A 110 -48.92 -5.19 -22.69
CA GLU A 110 -47.91 -5.12 -23.75
C GLU A 110 -47.01 -3.88 -23.62
N ASN A 111 -45.72 -4.10 -23.83
CA ASN A 111 -44.69 -3.08 -24.00
C ASN A 111 -43.84 -3.47 -25.21
N ILE A 112 -43.47 -2.50 -26.04
CA ILE A 112 -42.70 -2.75 -27.26
C ILE A 112 -41.22 -2.45 -27.00
N MET A 113 -40.38 -3.48 -27.15
CA MET A 113 -38.93 -3.36 -27.08
C MET A 113 -38.36 -2.88 -28.41
N ASP A 114 -37.18 -2.26 -28.38
CA ASP A 114 -36.44 -1.85 -29.58
C ASP A 114 -35.66 -3.01 -30.24
N VAL A 115 -35.49 -4.12 -29.53
CA VAL A 115 -34.86 -5.35 -30.01
C VAL A 115 -35.66 -6.56 -29.52
N ALA A 116 -35.69 -7.63 -30.32
CA ALA A 116 -36.39 -8.86 -29.96
C ALA A 116 -35.45 -9.86 -29.24
N PRO A 117 -35.97 -10.72 -28.35
CA PRO A 117 -35.24 -11.90 -27.89
C PRO A 117 -34.85 -12.78 -29.07
N LEU A 118 -33.68 -13.42 -29.00
CA LEU A 118 -33.16 -14.21 -30.11
C LEU A 118 -32.55 -15.52 -29.64
N ASN A 119 -32.58 -16.51 -30.53
CA ASN A 119 -31.88 -17.77 -30.33
C ASN A 119 -30.49 -17.73 -30.96
N ARG A 120 -29.46 -18.10 -30.20
CA ARG A 120 -28.08 -18.23 -30.68
C ARG A 120 -27.41 -19.44 -30.03
N GLY A 121 -26.89 -20.36 -30.85
CA GLY A 121 -26.20 -21.55 -30.35
C GLY A 121 -27.04 -22.40 -29.39
N ASN A 122 -28.30 -22.67 -29.75
CA ASN A 122 -29.27 -23.41 -28.94
C ASN A 122 -29.64 -22.77 -27.59
N ARG A 123 -29.48 -21.45 -27.46
CA ARG A 123 -29.81 -20.69 -26.24
C ARG A 123 -30.64 -19.47 -26.59
N LEU A 124 -31.64 -19.22 -25.77
CA LEU A 124 -32.40 -17.99 -25.80
C LEU A 124 -31.62 -16.89 -25.07
N TYR A 125 -31.44 -15.76 -25.75
CA TYR A 125 -30.89 -14.54 -25.20
C TYR A 125 -31.95 -13.48 -25.08
N LEU A 126 -31.94 -12.77 -23.96
CA LEU A 126 -32.87 -11.68 -23.70
C LEU A 126 -32.14 -10.33 -23.71
N PRO A 127 -32.78 -9.27 -24.20
CA PRO A 127 -32.30 -7.90 -24.04
C PRO A 127 -32.27 -7.53 -22.55
N ALA A 128 -31.08 -7.51 -21.95
CA ALA A 128 -30.95 -7.49 -20.50
C ALA A 128 -31.55 -6.24 -19.85
N ARG A 129 -31.47 -5.10 -20.53
CA ARG A 129 -32.04 -3.83 -20.06
C ARG A 129 -33.57 -3.90 -19.88
N TRP A 130 -34.27 -4.50 -20.84
CA TRP A 130 -35.73 -4.57 -20.85
C TRP A 130 -36.24 -5.50 -19.75
N VAL A 131 -35.61 -6.66 -19.59
CA VAL A 131 -35.96 -7.62 -18.54
C VAL A 131 -35.67 -7.05 -17.15
N ALA A 132 -34.48 -6.48 -16.95
CA ALA A 132 -34.10 -5.87 -15.68
C ALA A 132 -35.03 -4.71 -15.29
N GLY A 133 -35.34 -3.82 -16.24
CA GLY A 133 -36.27 -2.71 -16.03
C GLY A 133 -37.67 -3.17 -15.68
N ALA A 134 -38.17 -4.22 -16.35
CA ALA A 134 -39.49 -4.78 -16.07
C ALA A 134 -39.59 -5.47 -14.69
N LEU A 135 -38.45 -5.89 -14.12
CA LEU A 135 -38.34 -6.40 -12.75
C LEU A 135 -38.01 -5.29 -11.72
N GLY A 136 -37.94 -4.02 -12.14
CA GLY A 136 -37.73 -2.88 -11.25
C GLY A 136 -36.27 -2.50 -10.99
N TYR A 137 -35.32 -3.09 -11.71
CA TYR A 137 -33.91 -2.75 -11.61
C TYR A 137 -33.54 -1.59 -12.55
N SER A 138 -32.57 -0.77 -12.12
CA SER A 138 -31.88 0.16 -13.00
C SER A 138 -30.72 -0.53 -13.70
N VAL A 139 -30.29 0.02 -14.83
CA VAL A 139 -29.25 -0.55 -15.68
C VAL A 139 -28.27 0.54 -16.09
N ALA A 140 -26.99 0.23 -16.02
CA ALA A 140 -25.90 1.10 -16.45
C ALA A 140 -24.93 0.34 -17.36
N TRP A 141 -24.42 1.03 -18.38
CA TRP A 141 -23.29 0.58 -19.16
C TRP A 141 -22.00 1.21 -18.62
N GLU A 142 -20.96 0.39 -18.49
CA GLU A 142 -19.61 0.81 -18.17
C GLU A 142 -18.67 0.51 -19.36
N PRO A 143 -18.34 1.52 -20.19
CA PRO A 143 -17.57 1.32 -21.41
C PRO A 143 -16.14 0.84 -21.16
N GLY A 144 -15.49 1.21 -20.05
CA GLY A 144 -14.12 0.81 -19.75
C GLY A 144 -13.96 -0.70 -19.55
N TYR A 145 -15.01 -1.37 -19.06
CA TYR A 145 -15.00 -2.81 -18.79
C TYR A 145 -15.89 -3.62 -19.74
N GLN A 146 -16.53 -2.96 -20.73
CA GLN A 146 -17.59 -3.55 -21.55
C GLN A 146 -18.63 -4.30 -20.70
N ALA A 147 -19.06 -3.67 -19.60
CA ALA A 147 -19.86 -4.30 -18.57
C ALA A 147 -21.26 -3.68 -18.44
N LEU A 148 -22.25 -4.55 -18.30
CA LEU A 148 -23.62 -4.23 -17.93
C LEU A 148 -23.76 -4.35 -16.41
N LEU A 149 -24.04 -3.23 -15.76
CA LEU A 149 -24.34 -3.13 -14.34
C LEU A 149 -25.87 -3.09 -14.16
N ILE A 150 -26.42 -3.91 -13.27
CA ILE A 150 -27.84 -3.94 -12.94
C ILE A 150 -27.99 -3.82 -11.43
N GLY A 151 -28.90 -2.97 -10.95
CA GLY A 151 -29.08 -2.73 -9.51
C GLY A 151 -30.00 -1.56 -9.20
N PRO A 152 -30.15 -1.16 -7.93
CA PRO A 152 -30.87 0.07 -7.56
C PRO A 152 -30.21 1.31 -8.17
N ALA A 153 -31.00 2.31 -8.59
CA ALA A 153 -30.49 3.54 -9.20
C ALA A 153 -29.42 4.23 -8.34
N GLU A 154 -29.63 4.30 -7.02
CA GLU A 154 -28.69 4.93 -6.08
C GLU A 154 -27.35 4.18 -5.97
N ARG A 155 -27.38 2.83 -6.02
CA ARG A 155 -26.14 2.03 -6.06
C ARG A 155 -25.39 2.21 -7.38
N LEU A 156 -26.10 2.27 -8.51
CA LEU A 156 -25.47 2.47 -9.81
C LEU A 156 -24.87 3.88 -9.96
N LYS A 157 -25.49 4.90 -9.34
CA LYS A 157 -24.90 6.24 -9.23
C LYS A 157 -23.63 6.22 -8.38
N ALA A 158 -23.62 5.53 -7.24
CA ALA A 158 -22.44 5.41 -6.39
C ALA A 158 -21.28 4.70 -7.10
N VAL A 159 -21.56 3.64 -7.85
CA VAL A 159 -20.55 2.93 -8.67
C VAL A 159 -19.98 3.83 -9.78
N LYS A 160 -20.79 4.72 -10.37
CA LYS A 160 -20.35 5.69 -11.41
C LYS A 160 -19.71 6.97 -10.86
N ALA A 161 -20.07 7.39 -9.66
CA ALA A 161 -19.61 8.62 -9.02
C ALA A 161 -18.32 8.45 -8.20
N MET A 162 -17.80 7.22 -8.07
CA MET A 162 -16.51 6.95 -7.47
C MET A 162 -15.38 7.42 -8.40
N ASP A 163 -15.12 8.72 -8.31
CA ASP A 163 -13.89 9.35 -8.78
C ASP A 163 -12.67 8.68 -8.15
N MET A 164 -11.62 8.45 -8.95
CA MET A 164 -10.37 7.75 -8.63
C MET A 164 -9.46 8.54 -7.66
N ALA A 165 -10.04 9.15 -6.63
CA ALA A 165 -9.28 9.97 -5.68
C ALA A 165 -8.32 9.09 -4.84
N ALA A 166 -7.02 9.34 -5.04
CA ALA A 166 -5.91 8.67 -4.39
C ALA A 166 -6.12 8.52 -2.87
N VAL A 167 -5.92 7.29 -2.40
CA VAL A 167 -5.93 6.96 -0.97
C VAL A 167 -4.88 7.79 -0.24
N LYS A 168 -5.28 8.47 0.83
CA LYS A 168 -4.35 9.07 1.80
C LYS A 168 -3.60 7.95 2.52
N LEU A 169 -2.40 7.64 2.06
CA LEU A 169 -1.41 6.84 2.76
C LEU A 169 -1.30 7.34 4.21
N ARG A 170 -1.38 6.44 5.20
CA ARG A 170 -1.10 6.82 6.59
C ARG A 170 0.40 7.11 6.69
N PRO A 171 0.82 8.33 7.03
CA PRO A 171 2.24 8.59 7.21
C PRO A 171 2.76 7.73 8.38
N PHE A 172 3.88 7.06 8.13
CA PHE A 172 4.67 6.41 9.17
C PHE A 172 4.91 7.40 10.32
N ARG A 173 4.55 6.99 11.54
CA ARG A 173 4.96 7.66 12.77
C ARG A 173 5.86 6.70 13.53
N PRO A 174 7.18 6.97 13.60
CA PRO A 174 8.06 6.13 14.41
C PRO A 174 7.61 6.21 15.88
N PRO A 175 7.68 5.10 16.63
CA PRO A 175 7.48 5.13 18.06
C PRO A 175 8.51 6.08 18.71
N ASP A 176 8.03 7.01 19.53
CA ASP A 176 8.80 7.70 20.57
C ASP A 176 9.85 8.75 20.14
N GLY A 177 9.73 9.37 18.96
CA GLY A 177 10.60 10.50 18.57
C GLY A 177 12.10 10.13 18.43
N GLY A 178 12.42 8.83 18.47
CA GLY A 178 13.76 8.30 18.23
C GLY A 178 14.19 8.51 16.78
N LEU A 179 15.49 8.74 16.58
CA LEU A 179 16.12 8.84 15.27
C LEU A 179 16.69 7.46 14.90
N PHE A 180 16.21 6.87 13.81
CA PHE A 180 16.57 5.51 13.39
C PHE A 180 17.25 5.54 12.02
N ALA A 181 18.34 4.79 11.86
CA ALA A 181 18.85 4.46 10.54
C ALA A 181 18.12 3.25 9.99
N GLU A 182 17.75 3.32 8.72
CA GLU A 182 17.24 2.18 7.98
C GLU A 182 18.36 1.47 7.23
N GLU A 183 18.45 0.15 7.41
CA GLU A 183 19.39 -0.70 6.68
C GLU A 183 18.61 -1.78 5.94
N ILE A 184 18.83 -1.92 4.63
CA ILE A 184 18.13 -2.94 3.83
C ILE A 184 18.55 -4.33 4.30
N LEU A 185 17.58 -5.12 4.77
CA LEU A 185 17.73 -6.55 5.03
C LEU A 185 17.52 -7.34 3.74
N ALA A 186 16.44 -7.04 3.01
CA ALA A 186 16.14 -7.68 1.75
C ALA A 186 15.25 -6.79 0.88
N SER A 187 15.39 -6.94 -0.43
CA SER A 187 14.55 -6.29 -1.44
C SER A 187 14.04 -7.33 -2.44
N ASN A 188 12.83 -7.10 -2.96
CA ASN A 188 12.28 -7.88 -4.06
C ASN A 188 11.37 -7.01 -4.94
N SER A 189 11.15 -7.44 -6.18
CA SER A 189 10.20 -6.80 -7.09
C SER A 189 9.65 -7.77 -8.13
N ILE A 190 8.45 -7.49 -8.62
CA ILE A 190 7.82 -8.15 -9.76
C ILE A 190 7.62 -7.09 -10.85
N LEU A 191 8.12 -7.39 -12.05
CA LEU A 191 7.96 -6.53 -13.23
C LEU A 191 6.75 -6.99 -14.04
N PHE A 192 5.92 -6.04 -14.43
CA PHE A 192 4.79 -6.23 -15.33
C PHE A 192 5.07 -5.48 -16.65
N PRO A 193 5.57 -6.18 -17.69
CA PRO A 193 5.84 -5.57 -18.98
C PRO A 193 4.54 -5.30 -19.75
N GLY A 194 4.36 -4.07 -20.25
CA GLY A 194 3.24 -3.72 -21.13
C GLY A 194 2.70 -2.30 -20.91
N THR A 195 2.20 -1.71 -22.01
CA THR A 195 1.50 -0.41 -21.98
C THR A 195 0.09 -0.58 -21.42
N LYS A 196 -0.17 -0.04 -20.23
CA LYS A 196 -1.23 0.95 -19.97
C LYS A 196 -1.53 1.02 -18.47
N GLU A 197 -1.82 2.23 -18.03
CA GLU A 197 -2.35 2.68 -16.74
C GLU A 197 -3.72 2.04 -16.35
N GLU A 198 -4.03 0.83 -16.85
CA GLU A 198 -5.38 0.26 -16.88
C GLU A 198 -5.44 -1.25 -16.55
N ASP A 199 -4.39 -1.92 -16.06
CA ASP A 199 -4.55 -3.29 -15.51
C ASP A 199 -5.08 -3.19 -14.06
N PRO A 200 -6.38 -3.48 -13.82
CA PRO A 200 -6.97 -3.33 -12.49
C PRO A 200 -6.27 -4.21 -11.46
N ASN A 201 -5.67 -5.31 -11.90
CA ASN A 201 -4.93 -6.20 -11.02
C ASN A 201 -3.60 -5.63 -10.54
N VAL A 202 -2.88 -4.92 -11.42
CA VAL A 202 -1.62 -4.25 -11.06
C VAL A 202 -1.92 -3.05 -10.19
N TYR A 203 -2.95 -2.27 -10.53
CA TYR A 203 -3.44 -1.18 -9.70
C TYR A 203 -3.80 -1.67 -8.28
N ASN A 204 -4.64 -2.71 -8.15
CA ASN A 204 -5.01 -3.28 -6.86
C ASN A 204 -3.81 -3.81 -6.07
N ALA A 205 -2.79 -4.33 -6.75
CA ALA A 205 -1.54 -4.74 -6.12
C ALA A 205 -0.77 -3.53 -5.54
N GLY A 206 -0.74 -2.41 -6.28
CA GLY A 206 -0.19 -1.13 -5.82
C GLY A 206 -0.96 -0.56 -4.62
N VAL A 207 -2.29 -0.58 -4.65
CA VAL A 207 -3.14 -0.16 -3.51
C VAL A 207 -2.81 -0.99 -2.27
N ALA A 208 -2.75 -2.32 -2.41
CA ALA A 208 -2.35 -3.18 -1.30
C ALA A 208 -0.92 -2.88 -0.79
N ALA A 209 0.03 -2.62 -1.69
CA ALA A 209 1.39 -2.22 -1.32
C ALA A 209 1.40 -0.91 -0.53
N GLY A 210 0.56 0.06 -0.89
CA GLY A 210 0.37 1.30 -0.14
C GLY A 210 -0.08 1.09 1.32
N TYR A 211 -0.95 0.11 1.58
CA TYR A 211 -1.33 -0.26 2.96
C TYR A 211 -0.21 -0.96 3.73
N ILE A 212 0.67 -1.67 3.03
CA ILE A 212 1.83 -2.36 3.62
C ILE A 212 2.96 -1.38 3.93
N ASN A 213 3.12 -0.35 3.10
CA ASN A 213 4.16 0.66 3.24
C ASN A 213 4.13 1.34 4.61
N GLY A 214 5.27 1.41 5.29
CA GLY A 214 5.41 1.94 6.65
C GLY A 214 5.05 0.95 7.76
N THR A 215 4.74 -0.31 7.46
CA THR A 215 4.48 -1.32 8.50
C THR A 215 5.74 -1.55 9.34
N ILE A 216 5.59 -1.46 10.67
CA ILE A 216 6.64 -1.81 11.63
C ILE A 216 6.37 -3.21 12.18
N LEU A 217 7.40 -4.06 12.21
CA LEU A 217 7.33 -5.41 12.77
C LEU A 217 8.42 -5.62 13.82
N ALA A 218 8.05 -5.64 15.09
CA ALA A 218 8.96 -5.86 16.22
C ALA A 218 9.53 -7.30 16.25
N PRO A 219 10.69 -7.54 16.90
CA PRO A 219 11.21 -8.89 17.12
C PRO A 219 10.15 -9.84 17.69
N GLY A 220 10.00 -11.01 17.09
CA GLY A 220 9.02 -12.01 17.50
C GLY A 220 7.56 -11.70 17.14
N GLN A 221 7.23 -10.52 16.59
CA GLN A 221 5.88 -10.18 16.16
C GLN A 221 5.50 -10.91 14.87
N ILE A 222 4.21 -11.21 14.73
CA ILE A 222 3.63 -11.86 13.55
C ILE A 222 3.01 -10.80 12.64
N PHE A 223 3.42 -10.76 11.38
CA PHE A 223 2.73 -10.06 10.31
C PHE A 223 1.55 -10.91 9.81
N SER A 224 0.45 -10.25 9.46
CA SER A 224 -0.71 -10.84 8.78
C SER A 224 -1.13 -9.88 7.67
N TYR A 225 -1.16 -10.38 6.44
CA TYR A 225 -1.53 -9.58 5.28
C TYR A 225 -2.96 -9.04 5.43
N ASN A 226 -3.91 -9.91 5.77
CA ASN A 226 -5.32 -9.50 5.91
C ASN A 226 -5.55 -8.56 7.09
N ARG A 227 -4.73 -8.59 8.15
CA ARG A 227 -4.83 -7.61 9.24
C ARG A 227 -4.36 -6.22 8.83
N VAL A 228 -3.34 -6.14 7.97
CA VAL A 228 -2.75 -4.85 7.52
C VAL A 228 -3.55 -4.25 6.36
N VAL A 229 -3.85 -5.05 5.35
CA VAL A 229 -4.58 -4.60 4.15
C VAL A 229 -6.09 -4.54 4.40
N GLY A 230 -6.61 -5.49 5.18
CA GLY A 230 -8.04 -5.61 5.47
C GLY A 230 -8.88 -6.13 4.30
N GLU A 231 -10.19 -5.96 4.45
CA GLU A 231 -11.17 -6.23 3.39
C GLU A 231 -10.89 -5.34 2.18
N ARG A 232 -11.04 -5.89 0.98
CA ARG A 232 -10.87 -5.16 -0.28
C ARG A 232 -12.22 -4.52 -0.58
N THR A 233 -12.31 -3.22 -0.41
CA THR A 233 -13.53 -2.45 -0.67
C THR A 233 -13.20 -1.22 -1.50
N ALA A 234 -14.21 -0.64 -2.12
CA ALA A 234 -14.03 0.51 -3.00
C ALA A 234 -13.66 1.77 -2.19
N GLU A 235 -14.17 1.90 -0.96
CA GLU A 235 -13.83 2.98 -0.02
C GLU A 235 -12.35 2.95 0.38
N LYS A 236 -11.72 1.78 0.30
CA LYS A 236 -10.29 1.59 0.54
C LYS A 236 -9.43 1.75 -0.72
N GLY A 237 -10.04 2.14 -1.83
CA GLY A 237 -9.38 2.36 -3.11
C GLY A 237 -9.17 1.11 -3.95
N PHE A 238 -9.75 -0.03 -3.60
CA PHE A 238 -9.69 -1.22 -4.47
C PHE A 238 -10.73 -1.12 -5.58
N ILE A 239 -10.37 -1.56 -6.78
CA ILE A 239 -11.26 -1.65 -7.93
C ILE A 239 -11.51 -3.11 -8.32
N THR A 240 -12.49 -3.35 -9.17
CA THR A 240 -12.76 -4.69 -9.70
C THR A 240 -11.61 -5.14 -10.60
N GLY A 241 -11.06 -6.33 -10.33
CA GLY A 241 -9.99 -6.94 -11.12
C GLY A 241 -10.15 -8.45 -11.24
N TRP A 242 -9.28 -9.07 -12.03
CA TRP A 242 -9.37 -10.50 -12.32
C TRP A 242 -8.92 -11.37 -11.15
N LEU A 243 -9.68 -12.40 -10.83
CA LEU A 243 -9.28 -13.49 -9.95
C LEU A 243 -8.56 -14.58 -10.75
N ILE A 244 -7.72 -15.36 -10.05
CA ILE A 244 -7.16 -16.58 -10.62
C ILE A 244 -8.30 -17.57 -10.82
N GLY A 245 -8.63 -17.83 -12.08
CA GLY A 245 -9.83 -18.58 -12.47
C GLY A 245 -10.67 -17.86 -13.54
N GLY A 246 -10.50 -16.55 -13.72
CA GLY A 246 -11.19 -15.78 -14.76
C GLY A 246 -12.45 -15.04 -14.29
N ASP A 247 -12.75 -15.06 -12.99
CA ASP A 247 -13.78 -14.24 -12.35
C ASP A 247 -13.33 -12.80 -12.14
N LEU A 248 -14.27 -11.86 -11.96
CA LEU A 248 -14.00 -10.47 -11.59
C LEU A 248 -14.57 -10.19 -10.20
N ASP A 249 -13.74 -9.64 -9.32
CA ASP A 249 -14.14 -9.22 -7.98
C ASP A 249 -13.32 -8.02 -7.52
N ILE A 250 -13.81 -7.32 -6.51
CA ILE A 250 -13.11 -6.16 -5.95
C ILE A 250 -11.80 -6.58 -5.28
N GLY A 251 -10.71 -5.89 -5.65
CA GLY A 251 -9.37 -6.25 -5.23
C GLY A 251 -8.80 -7.48 -5.94
N GLY A 252 -9.37 -7.91 -7.07
CA GLY A 252 -8.71 -8.90 -7.92
C GLY A 252 -7.29 -8.43 -8.27
N GLY A 253 -6.30 -9.32 -8.10
CA GLY A 253 -4.88 -9.01 -8.31
C GLY A 253 -4.02 -8.78 -7.06
N VAL A 254 -4.62 -8.55 -5.89
CA VAL A 254 -3.93 -8.38 -4.60
C VAL A 254 -2.97 -9.52 -4.21
N CYS A 255 -3.19 -10.72 -4.74
CA CYS A 255 -2.28 -11.86 -4.56
C CYS A 255 -0.87 -11.61 -5.12
N ARG A 256 -0.69 -10.67 -6.06
CA ARG A 256 0.64 -10.24 -6.54
C ARG A 256 1.47 -9.65 -5.40
N THR A 257 0.86 -8.80 -4.56
CA THR A 257 1.52 -8.19 -3.39
C THR A 257 1.78 -9.22 -2.30
N ALA A 258 0.84 -10.14 -2.06
CA ALA A 258 1.07 -11.25 -1.12
C ALA A 258 2.22 -12.15 -1.59
N THR A 259 2.28 -12.47 -2.88
CA THR A 259 3.36 -13.25 -3.50
C THR A 259 4.71 -12.55 -3.34
N LEU A 260 4.78 -11.25 -3.65
CA LEU A 260 5.97 -10.43 -3.46
C LEU A 260 6.46 -10.49 -2.00
N LEU A 261 5.56 -10.29 -1.03
CA LEU A 261 5.90 -10.32 0.39
C LEU A 261 6.32 -11.71 0.87
N TYR A 262 5.70 -12.78 0.37
CA TYR A 262 6.09 -14.15 0.71
C TYR A 262 7.51 -14.46 0.23
N GLN A 263 7.83 -14.13 -1.02
CA GLN A 263 9.18 -14.28 -1.56
C GLN A 263 10.19 -13.45 -0.76
N LEU A 264 9.84 -12.21 -0.43
CA LEU A 264 10.68 -11.32 0.35
C LEU A 264 10.91 -11.83 1.78
N ALA A 265 9.87 -12.30 2.47
CA ALA A 265 9.96 -12.89 3.80
C ALA A 265 10.85 -14.13 3.82
N ARG A 266 10.76 -14.98 2.79
CA ARG A 266 11.69 -16.12 2.63
C ARG A 266 13.12 -15.67 2.42
N LYS A 267 13.36 -14.68 1.54
CA LYS A 267 14.69 -14.11 1.28
C LYS A 267 15.30 -13.49 2.54
N ALA A 268 14.47 -12.85 3.37
CA ALA A 268 14.87 -12.23 4.63
C ALA A 268 15.01 -13.22 5.81
N GLY A 269 14.82 -14.53 5.58
CA GLY A 269 14.93 -15.54 6.64
C GLY A 269 13.81 -15.47 7.70
N LEU A 270 12.67 -14.85 7.40
CA LEU A 270 11.54 -14.78 8.31
C LEU A 270 10.77 -16.11 8.33
N LYS A 271 10.32 -16.53 9.50
CA LYS A 271 9.57 -17.79 9.65
C LYS A 271 8.15 -17.64 9.10
N ILE A 272 7.85 -18.31 7.99
CA ILE A 272 6.49 -18.40 7.43
C ILE A 272 5.61 -19.24 8.35
N LEU A 273 4.45 -18.70 8.73
CA LEU A 273 3.47 -19.35 9.62
C LEU A 273 2.22 -19.78 8.86
N GLU A 274 1.82 -19.04 7.84
CA GLU A 274 0.69 -19.36 6.98
C GLU A 274 1.00 -18.91 5.55
N ARG A 275 0.83 -19.81 4.58
CA ARG A 275 0.93 -19.53 3.16
C ARG A 275 0.12 -20.58 2.40
N HIS A 276 -0.66 -20.13 1.43
CA HIS A 276 -1.42 -20.97 0.52
C HIS A 276 -0.96 -20.70 -0.92
N PRO A 277 -0.62 -21.72 -1.72
CA PRO A 277 -0.40 -21.54 -3.15
C PRO A 277 -1.74 -21.36 -3.90
N HIS A 278 -1.69 -20.77 -5.09
CA HIS A 278 -2.80 -20.81 -6.02
C HIS A 278 -3.01 -22.26 -6.50
N SER A 279 -4.25 -22.58 -6.86
CA SER A 279 -4.60 -23.87 -7.46
C SER A 279 -4.05 -24.05 -8.89
N GLN A 280 -3.66 -22.95 -9.54
CA GLN A 280 -3.08 -22.92 -10.88
C GLN A 280 -1.79 -22.10 -10.89
N PRO A 281 -0.81 -22.42 -11.75
CA PRO A 281 0.37 -21.59 -11.93
C PRO A 281 0.00 -20.16 -12.33
N VAL A 282 0.70 -19.18 -11.74
CA VAL A 282 0.51 -17.77 -12.04
C VAL A 282 1.67 -17.23 -12.89
N PRO A 283 1.42 -16.36 -13.88
CA PRO A 283 2.45 -15.92 -14.82
C PRO A 283 3.49 -14.97 -14.19
N TYR A 284 3.20 -14.41 -13.01
CA TYR A 284 4.02 -13.40 -12.35
C TYR A 284 4.94 -13.95 -11.24
N ALA A 285 4.99 -15.28 -11.06
CA ALA A 285 5.86 -15.90 -10.06
C ALA A 285 6.32 -17.30 -10.48
N PRO A 286 7.59 -17.68 -10.18
CA PRO A 286 8.05 -19.05 -10.37
C PRO A 286 7.19 -20.07 -9.59
N PRO A 287 7.04 -21.31 -10.10
CA PRO A 287 6.28 -22.37 -9.43
C PRO A 287 6.70 -22.55 -7.96
N GLY A 288 5.71 -22.64 -7.06
CA GLY A 288 5.95 -22.85 -5.63
C GLY A 288 6.40 -21.61 -4.85
N THR A 289 6.54 -20.46 -5.51
CA THR A 289 6.96 -19.20 -4.88
C THR A 289 5.83 -18.16 -4.75
N ASP A 290 4.60 -18.54 -5.07
CA ASP A 290 3.40 -17.71 -5.03
C ASP A 290 2.66 -17.77 -3.68
N ALA A 291 1.84 -16.78 -3.39
CA ALA A 291 0.94 -16.80 -2.24
C ALA A 291 -0.44 -16.23 -2.60
N THR A 292 -1.48 -16.92 -2.17
CA THR A 292 -2.89 -16.53 -2.31
C THR A 292 -3.41 -15.95 -1.00
N VAL A 293 -4.27 -14.94 -1.10
CA VAL A 293 -4.94 -14.32 0.04
C VAL A 293 -6.41 -14.06 -0.31
N SER A 294 -7.29 -14.27 0.66
CA SER A 294 -8.73 -13.99 0.61
C SER A 294 -9.16 -13.49 1.98
N TYR A 295 -9.78 -12.31 2.04
CA TYR A 295 -10.14 -11.71 3.31
C TYR A 295 -11.13 -12.60 4.06
N GLY A 296 -10.86 -12.87 5.34
CA GLY A 296 -11.67 -13.77 6.17
C GLY A 296 -11.42 -15.28 5.96
N TYR A 297 -10.65 -15.70 4.94
CA TYR A 297 -10.44 -17.11 4.63
C TYR A 297 -8.96 -17.54 4.49
N LEU A 298 -8.19 -16.93 3.58
CA LEU A 298 -6.77 -17.28 3.34
C LEU A 298 -5.87 -16.10 3.67
N ASP A 299 -4.84 -16.31 4.47
CA ASP A 299 -3.90 -15.25 4.84
C ASP A 299 -2.44 -15.62 4.51
N LEU A 300 -1.60 -14.59 4.47
CA LEU A 300 -0.15 -14.72 4.49
C LEU A 300 0.34 -14.23 5.86
N LYS A 301 0.93 -15.14 6.64
CA LYS A 301 1.49 -14.83 7.96
C LYS A 301 2.93 -15.25 8.06
N PHE A 302 3.76 -14.40 8.64
CA PHE A 302 5.14 -14.70 8.97
C PHE A 302 5.60 -13.97 10.23
N ARG A 303 6.59 -14.52 10.92
CA ARG A 303 7.13 -13.98 12.17
C ARG A 303 8.46 -13.27 11.92
N ASN A 304 8.62 -12.06 12.45
CA ASN A 304 9.93 -11.45 12.56
C ASN A 304 10.80 -12.33 13.48
N SER A 305 11.70 -13.08 12.87
CA SER A 305 12.59 -14.02 13.57
C SER A 305 13.97 -13.40 13.83
N THR A 306 14.13 -12.11 13.51
CA THR A 306 15.35 -11.33 13.74
C THR A 306 15.31 -10.65 15.12
N PRO A 307 16.47 -10.26 15.68
CA PRO A 307 16.53 -9.52 16.95
C PRO A 307 16.22 -8.02 16.79
N HIS A 308 15.95 -7.55 15.57
CA HIS A 308 15.77 -6.13 15.28
C HIS A 308 14.36 -5.83 14.78
N GLN A 309 13.92 -4.59 15.00
CA GLN A 309 12.66 -4.11 14.44
C GLN A 309 12.80 -3.93 12.93
N LEU A 310 11.76 -4.29 12.19
CA LEU A 310 11.70 -4.11 10.74
C LEU A 310 10.73 -2.98 10.40
N ILE A 311 11.07 -2.18 9.39
CA ILE A 311 10.13 -1.34 8.64
C ILE A 311 9.98 -1.87 7.22
N PHE A 312 8.76 -1.87 6.70
CA PHE A 312 8.46 -2.31 5.36
C PHE A 312 8.29 -1.08 4.47
N HIS A 313 9.04 -1.02 3.38
CA HIS A 313 8.74 -0.09 2.29
C HIS A 313 8.16 -0.89 1.14
N ALA A 314 7.10 -0.38 0.52
CA ALA A 314 6.47 -1.05 -0.60
C ALA A 314 5.76 -0.04 -1.50
N GLY A 315 5.73 -0.34 -2.80
CA GLY A 315 5.14 0.55 -3.77
C GLY A 315 4.97 -0.08 -5.15
N LEU A 316 4.39 0.71 -6.03
CA LEU A 316 4.26 0.44 -7.45
C LEU A 316 4.88 1.63 -8.18
N ASP A 317 5.92 1.38 -8.96
CA ASP A 317 6.52 2.39 -9.84
C ASP A 317 6.04 2.17 -11.26
N GLU A 318 5.86 3.24 -12.02
CA GLU A 318 5.46 3.19 -13.43
C GLU A 318 6.42 4.06 -14.25
N ASP A 319 7.00 3.49 -15.31
CA ASP A 319 7.94 4.18 -16.21
C ASP A 319 7.31 4.49 -17.59
N GLY A 320 5.98 4.42 -17.68
CA GLY A 320 5.19 4.58 -18.90
C GLY A 320 5.21 3.36 -19.85
N LYS A 321 6.06 2.36 -19.60
CA LYS A 321 6.14 1.11 -20.39
C LYS A 321 5.97 -0.15 -19.57
N ASN A 322 6.30 -0.08 -18.28
CA ASN A 322 6.25 -1.17 -17.33
C ASN A 322 5.76 -0.65 -15.99
N SER A 323 5.11 -1.54 -15.24
CA SER A 323 4.85 -1.32 -13.82
C SER A 323 5.73 -2.25 -12.99
N ARG A 324 6.38 -1.71 -11.96
CA ARG A 324 7.25 -2.46 -11.03
C ARG A 324 6.65 -2.44 -9.64
N LEU A 325 6.10 -3.57 -9.21
CA LEU A 325 5.67 -3.75 -7.82
C LEU A 325 6.88 -4.16 -6.99
N TRP A 326 7.21 -3.41 -5.95
CA TRP A 326 8.44 -3.61 -5.17
C TRP A 326 8.19 -3.53 -3.67
N ALA A 327 9.08 -4.18 -2.91
CA ALA A 327 9.09 -4.09 -1.45
C ALA A 327 10.50 -4.32 -0.88
N ASP A 328 10.80 -3.60 0.20
CA ASP A 328 12.00 -3.73 1.02
C ASP A 328 11.61 -4.03 2.47
N PHE A 329 12.33 -4.97 3.09
CA PHE A 329 12.40 -5.07 4.54
C PHE A 329 13.69 -4.42 5.00
N ARG A 330 13.58 -3.50 5.95
CA ARG A 330 14.73 -2.76 6.49
C ARG A 330 14.78 -2.86 8.00
N PHE A 331 15.97 -3.02 8.57
CA PHE A 331 16.16 -2.88 10.00
C PHE A 331 16.01 -1.42 10.41
N LEU A 332 15.24 -1.17 11.45
CA LEU A 332 15.24 0.10 12.18
C LEU A 332 16.30 0.02 13.28
N ARG A 333 17.47 0.61 13.04
CA ARG A 333 18.55 0.70 14.02
C ARG A 333 18.46 2.03 14.77
N PRO A 334 18.26 2.02 16.11
CA PRO A 334 18.33 3.23 16.90
C PRO A 334 19.70 3.89 16.75
N LEU A 335 19.74 5.17 16.42
CA LEU A 335 20.98 5.94 16.39
C LEU A 335 21.25 6.51 17.77
N LYS A 336 22.47 6.30 18.27
CA LYS A 336 22.90 6.90 19.54
C LYS A 336 23.05 8.40 19.34
N SER A 337 22.40 9.20 20.18
CA SER A 337 22.62 10.64 20.22
C SER A 337 23.74 11.01 21.18
N VAL A 338 24.46 12.07 20.85
CA VAL A 338 25.50 12.69 21.67
C VAL A 338 25.27 14.20 21.65
N GLU A 339 25.33 14.81 22.83
CA GLU A 339 25.29 16.26 22.97
C GLU A 339 26.61 16.87 22.48
N VAL A 340 26.51 17.87 21.61
CA VAL A 340 27.61 18.68 21.10
C VAL A 340 27.49 20.07 21.69
N ALA A 341 28.48 20.48 22.46
CA ALA A 341 28.62 21.85 22.89
C ALA A 341 29.13 22.74 21.77
N VAL A 342 28.72 24.00 21.81
CA VAL A 342 29.20 25.01 20.86
C VAL A 342 29.92 26.12 21.61
N LEU A 343 31.15 26.42 21.17
CA LEU A 343 31.91 27.60 21.60
C LEU A 343 31.98 28.62 20.47
N LYS A 344 31.30 29.75 20.62
CA LYS A 344 31.34 30.86 19.64
C LYS A 344 32.39 31.92 19.97
N GLU A 345 32.72 32.07 21.26
CA GLU A 345 33.62 33.10 21.75
C GLU A 345 35.00 32.53 22.05
N SER A 346 36.01 33.40 22.11
CA SER A 346 37.37 32.97 22.47
C SER A 346 37.36 32.24 23.83
N PRO A 347 38.04 31.09 23.98
CA PRO A 347 37.95 30.20 25.14
C PRO A 347 38.14 30.95 26.47
N GLY A 348 39.28 31.63 26.62
CA GLY A 348 39.69 32.28 27.88
C GLY A 348 39.69 31.32 29.09
N SER A 349 39.87 31.90 30.28
CA SER A 349 39.91 31.14 31.55
C SER A 349 38.56 30.55 31.98
N CYS A 350 37.44 31.07 31.49
CA CYS A 350 36.07 30.60 31.80
C CYS A 350 35.43 29.81 30.65
N LEU A 351 36.20 28.94 29.98
CA LEU A 351 35.74 28.15 28.82
C LEU A 351 34.35 27.52 29.06
N TRP A 352 34.15 26.83 30.18
CA TRP A 352 32.92 26.07 30.44
C TRP A 352 31.67 26.92 30.67
N GLU A 353 31.82 28.16 31.19
CA GLU A 353 30.71 29.10 31.30
C GLU A 353 30.27 29.60 29.91
N LYS A 354 31.24 29.86 29.02
CA LYS A 354 30.97 30.29 27.64
C LYS A 354 30.39 29.20 26.76
N VAL A 355 30.66 27.94 27.11
CA VAL A 355 30.09 26.79 26.44
C VAL A 355 28.64 26.54 26.89
N ALA A 356 28.19 27.02 28.06
CA ALA A 356 26.96 26.55 28.72
C ALA A 356 25.62 26.78 27.96
N GLY A 357 25.55 27.69 26.98
CA GLY A 357 24.28 28.14 26.41
C GLY A 357 23.78 27.44 25.13
N LEU A 358 24.67 26.88 24.31
CA LEU A 358 24.31 26.35 22.97
C LEU A 358 24.65 24.87 22.85
N ARG A 359 23.66 24.08 22.43
CA ARG A 359 23.76 22.63 22.26
C ARG A 359 23.22 22.20 20.90
N LEU A 360 23.97 21.34 20.24
CA LEU A 360 23.49 20.55 19.10
C LEU A 360 23.39 19.09 19.53
N THR A 361 22.58 18.34 18.81
CA THR A 361 22.51 16.89 18.86
C THR A 361 23.25 16.33 17.66
N ALA A 362 24.29 15.54 17.94
CA ALA A 362 24.89 14.66 16.94
C ALA A 362 24.34 13.24 17.04
N LEU A 363 24.21 12.58 15.90
CA LEU A 363 23.93 11.14 15.83
C LEU A 363 25.19 10.37 15.51
N ILE A 364 25.40 9.26 16.20
CA ILE A 364 26.49 8.34 15.91
C ILE A 364 25.98 7.23 14.99
N LYS A 365 26.54 7.17 13.79
CA LYS A 365 26.31 6.12 12.80
C LYS A 365 27.67 5.58 12.35
N ASP A 366 27.85 4.26 12.45
CA ASP A 366 29.10 3.57 12.08
C ASP A 366 30.36 4.18 12.71
N GLY A 367 30.25 4.66 13.94
CA GLY A 367 31.34 5.31 14.68
C GLY A 367 31.59 6.79 14.32
N ILE A 368 30.84 7.35 13.37
CA ILE A 368 30.98 8.73 12.91
C ILE A 368 29.84 9.58 13.48
N ALA A 369 30.18 10.78 13.96
CA ALA A 369 29.20 11.76 14.43
C ALA A 369 28.66 12.59 13.27
N PHE A 370 27.34 12.71 13.20
CA PHE A 370 26.63 13.51 12.21
C PHE A 370 25.79 14.58 12.88
N VAL A 371 25.73 15.77 12.29
CA VAL A 371 24.87 16.87 12.73
C VAL A 371 23.87 17.19 11.63
N SER A 372 22.63 17.54 11.99
CA SER A 372 21.66 17.93 10.97
C SER A 372 21.99 19.31 10.40
N SER A 373 21.81 19.49 9.09
CA SER A 373 22.01 20.78 8.45
C SER A 373 21.02 21.83 8.99
N SER A 374 19.84 21.44 9.47
CA SER A 374 18.91 22.35 10.18
C SER A 374 19.54 23.01 11.39
N GLN A 375 20.15 22.21 12.27
CA GLN A 375 20.79 22.71 13.48
C GLN A 375 21.93 23.66 13.15
N LEU A 376 22.66 23.42 12.06
CA LEU A 376 23.71 24.32 11.60
C LEU A 376 23.15 25.63 11.05
N VAL A 377 22.13 25.57 10.20
CA VAL A 377 21.44 26.75 9.66
C VAL A 377 20.91 27.62 10.78
N ASP A 378 20.19 27.04 11.74
CA ASP A 378 19.62 27.76 12.88
C ASP A 378 20.71 28.35 13.78
N LEU A 379 21.76 27.57 14.08
CA LEU A 379 22.84 27.99 14.96
C LEU A 379 23.69 29.12 14.38
N LEU A 380 23.98 29.03 13.07
CA LEU A 380 24.94 29.89 12.38
C LEU A 380 24.28 31.00 11.57
N GLY A 381 22.96 31.00 11.42
CA GLY A 381 22.22 31.94 10.57
C GLY A 381 22.65 31.84 9.11
N MET A 382 22.81 30.61 8.60
CA MET A 382 23.26 30.38 7.23
C MET A 382 22.12 30.54 6.24
N ASP A 383 22.42 31.08 5.06
CA ASP A 383 21.55 30.91 3.91
C ASP A 383 21.64 29.47 3.42
N TYR A 384 20.53 28.91 2.97
CA TYR A 384 20.50 27.57 2.42
C TYR A 384 19.52 27.43 1.25
N ALA A 385 19.84 26.50 0.36
CA ALA A 385 18.94 26.02 -0.68
C ALA A 385 18.90 24.50 -0.65
N GLN A 386 17.75 23.92 -0.97
CA GLN A 386 17.60 22.47 -1.08
C GLN A 386 16.76 22.11 -2.30
N TRP A 387 17.06 20.97 -2.90
CA TRP A 387 16.31 20.42 -4.01
C TRP A 387 16.52 18.91 -4.08
N GLU A 388 15.59 18.20 -4.72
CA GLU A 388 15.77 16.79 -5.04
C GLU A 388 16.16 16.61 -6.50
N LYS A 389 17.10 15.72 -6.77
CA LYS A 389 17.48 15.29 -8.11
C LYS A 389 17.67 13.78 -8.10
N GLU A 390 17.01 13.06 -9.01
CA GLU A 390 17.11 11.59 -9.11
C GLU A 390 16.79 10.87 -7.79
N GLY A 391 15.84 11.40 -7.01
CA GLY A 391 15.44 10.84 -5.71
C GLY A 391 16.43 11.07 -4.57
N LYS A 392 17.50 11.84 -4.79
CA LYS A 392 18.49 12.23 -3.76
C LYS A 392 18.26 13.68 -3.35
N LEU A 393 18.21 13.92 -2.04
CA LEU A 393 18.17 15.26 -1.50
C LEU A 393 19.54 15.94 -1.61
N THR A 394 19.56 17.16 -2.13
CA THR A 394 20.74 18.03 -2.17
C THR A 394 20.50 19.24 -1.28
N VAL A 395 21.50 19.59 -0.46
CA VAL A 395 21.49 20.76 0.41
C VAL A 395 22.73 21.60 0.12
N ASN A 396 22.52 22.86 -0.27
CA ASN A 396 23.56 23.86 -0.39
C ASN A 396 23.49 24.81 0.82
N LEU A 397 24.58 24.92 1.56
CA LEU A 397 24.73 25.80 2.71
C LEU A 397 25.71 26.93 2.37
N GLN A 398 25.34 28.17 2.68
CA GLN A 398 26.13 29.35 2.35
C GLN A 398 26.42 30.17 3.62
N SER A 399 27.70 30.53 3.82
CA SER A 399 28.11 31.43 4.89
C SER A 399 29.41 32.15 4.54
N LYS A 400 29.47 33.46 4.80
CA LYS A 400 30.69 34.29 4.70
C LYS A 400 31.48 34.10 3.40
N GLY A 401 30.79 33.99 2.26
CA GLY A 401 31.41 33.81 0.93
C GLY A 401 31.85 32.37 0.61
N GLN A 402 31.56 31.41 1.49
CA GLN A 402 31.74 29.99 1.25
C GLN A 402 30.39 29.33 0.93
N SER A 403 30.37 28.51 -0.11
CA SER A 403 29.22 27.71 -0.55
C SER A 403 29.61 26.23 -0.48
N VAL A 404 28.82 25.43 0.24
CA VAL A 404 29.06 24.00 0.44
C VAL A 404 27.82 23.21 0.08
N THR A 405 27.92 22.37 -0.94
CA THR A 405 26.83 21.49 -1.38
C THR A 405 27.09 20.06 -0.93
N PHE A 406 26.10 19.47 -0.28
CA PHE A 406 26.04 18.06 0.10
C PHE A 406 24.92 17.37 -0.67
N VAL A 407 25.19 16.15 -1.13
CA VAL A 407 24.20 15.31 -1.81
C VAL A 407 24.02 14.03 -1.00
N GLU A 408 22.77 13.62 -0.80
CA GLU A 408 22.41 12.40 -0.11
C GLU A 408 23.11 11.17 -0.72
N GLY A 409 23.76 10.38 0.12
CA GLY A 409 24.43 9.14 -0.29
C GLY A 409 25.77 9.34 -1.01
N GLU A 410 26.19 10.57 -1.30
CA GLU A 410 27.45 10.85 -1.98
C GLU A 410 28.62 11.00 -1.00
N GLY A 411 29.74 10.36 -1.30
CA GLY A 411 30.97 10.43 -0.50
C GLY A 411 31.79 11.71 -0.70
N GLN A 412 31.23 12.72 -1.37
CA GLN A 412 31.88 13.97 -1.70
C GLN A 412 30.96 15.17 -1.45
N ALA A 413 31.54 16.31 -1.11
CA ALA A 413 30.88 17.60 -1.06
C ALA A 413 31.50 18.56 -2.09
N ILE A 414 30.72 19.54 -2.56
CA ILE A 414 31.22 20.60 -3.46
C ILE A 414 31.43 21.86 -2.63
N VAL A 415 32.67 22.26 -2.43
CA VAL A 415 33.08 23.46 -1.70
C VAL A 415 33.57 24.51 -2.69
N ASN A 416 32.83 25.61 -2.85
CA ASN A 416 33.14 26.68 -3.81
C ASN A 416 33.44 26.16 -5.24
N GLY A 417 32.67 25.17 -5.69
CA GLY A 417 32.82 24.55 -7.00
C GLY A 417 33.92 23.48 -7.10
N ARG A 418 34.58 23.11 -5.99
CA ARG A 418 35.58 22.03 -5.95
C ARG A 418 35.09 20.84 -5.15
N GLU A 419 35.35 19.64 -5.63
CA GLU A 419 35.03 18.40 -4.92
C GLU A 419 35.97 18.19 -3.72
N MET A 420 35.39 17.76 -2.61
CA MET A 420 36.09 17.37 -1.40
C MET A 420 35.55 16.03 -0.92
N SER A 421 36.44 15.08 -0.63
CA SER A 421 36.05 13.77 -0.08
C SER A 421 35.54 13.90 1.35
N LEU A 422 34.51 13.13 1.68
CA LEU A 422 33.93 13.04 3.02
C LEU A 422 34.34 11.72 3.67
N SER A 423 34.45 11.73 5.00
CA SER A 423 34.66 10.54 5.82
C SER A 423 33.46 9.59 5.78
N ALA A 424 32.26 10.11 5.52
CA ALA A 424 31.05 9.34 5.26
C ALA A 424 30.05 10.12 4.40
N ALA A 425 29.18 9.40 3.71
CA ALA A 425 28.12 10.02 2.94
C ALA A 425 27.05 10.67 3.85
N PRO A 426 26.57 11.88 3.51
CA PRO A 426 25.40 12.48 4.13
C PRO A 426 24.16 11.59 3.96
N PHE A 427 23.26 11.57 4.94
CA PHE A 427 22.04 10.79 4.85
C PHE A 427 20.81 11.57 5.34
N ARG A 428 19.65 11.26 4.79
CA ARG A 428 18.36 11.77 5.27
C ARG A 428 17.78 10.84 6.32
N LEU A 429 17.13 11.41 7.34
CA LEU A 429 16.22 10.68 8.21
C LEU A 429 14.79 11.07 7.86
N GLN A 430 14.00 10.12 7.35
CA GLN A 430 12.61 10.39 6.95
C GLN A 430 11.75 10.90 8.13
N SER A 431 12.13 10.58 9.37
CA SER A 431 11.44 11.01 10.59
C SER A 431 11.75 12.44 11.05
N ALA A 432 12.77 13.10 10.49
CA ALA A 432 13.34 14.35 11.03
C ALA A 432 13.14 15.59 10.14
N GLY A 433 12.31 15.50 9.10
CA GLY A 433 12.14 16.55 8.09
C GLY A 433 13.16 16.48 6.95
N LEU A 434 13.08 17.42 6.01
CA LEU A 434 13.78 17.38 4.70
C LEU A 434 15.23 17.88 4.75
N LEU A 435 16.01 17.60 5.79
CA LEU A 435 17.39 18.09 5.91
C LEU A 435 18.38 16.96 6.20
N LEU A 436 19.60 17.08 5.65
CA LEU A 436 20.62 16.04 5.70
C LEU A 436 21.36 16.02 7.04
N TRP A 437 21.73 14.82 7.46
CA TRP A 437 22.73 14.57 8.50
C TRP A 437 24.11 14.56 7.85
N LEU A 438 24.94 15.53 8.23
CA LEU A 438 26.26 15.80 7.66
C LEU A 438 27.36 15.26 8.60
N PRO A 439 28.45 14.67 8.09
CA PRO A 439 29.56 14.27 8.94
C PRO A 439 30.15 15.49 9.67
N LEU A 440 30.04 15.49 11.00
CA LEU A 440 30.33 16.66 11.82
C LEU A 440 31.81 17.06 11.70
N ARG A 441 32.73 16.09 11.63
CA ARG A 441 34.18 16.34 11.46
C ARG A 441 34.49 16.99 10.11
N ASP A 442 33.93 16.48 9.02
CA ASP A 442 34.16 17.01 7.68
C ASP A 442 33.60 18.42 7.56
N TRP A 443 32.41 18.67 8.12
CA TRP A 443 31.83 20.00 8.23
C TRP A 443 32.78 20.99 8.93
N ALA A 444 33.33 20.62 10.08
CA ALA A 444 34.25 21.50 10.80
C ALA A 444 35.53 21.77 9.99
N HIS A 445 36.10 20.74 9.36
CA HIS A 445 37.26 20.90 8.49
C HIS A 445 36.97 21.84 7.31
N ILE A 446 35.83 21.67 6.63
CA ILE A 446 35.41 22.52 5.50
C ILE A 446 35.27 23.98 5.92
N THR A 447 34.70 24.23 7.11
CA THR A 447 34.41 25.58 7.61
C THR A 447 35.54 26.23 8.41
N GLY A 448 36.65 25.51 8.62
CA GLY A 448 37.75 25.97 9.48
C GLY A 448 37.40 25.98 10.98
N SER A 449 36.36 25.25 11.38
CA SER A 449 35.99 25.05 12.78
C SER A 449 36.80 23.90 13.40
N GLU A 450 36.96 23.91 14.72
CA GLU A 450 37.66 22.85 15.45
C GLU A 450 36.66 21.92 16.15
N ILE A 451 36.90 20.60 16.11
CA ILE A 451 36.13 19.59 16.87
C ILE A 451 37.04 18.85 17.82
N LEU A 452 36.59 18.74 19.08
CA LEU A 452 37.30 18.04 20.15
C LEU A 452 36.40 16.97 20.77
N TRP A 453 36.96 15.78 20.97
CA TRP A 453 36.35 14.68 21.72
C TRP A 453 36.91 14.68 23.14
N LEU A 454 36.04 14.71 24.14
CA LEU A 454 36.40 14.89 25.55
C LEU A 454 36.34 13.56 26.31
N GLU A 455 37.27 13.33 27.24
CA GLU A 455 37.44 12.02 27.91
C GLU A 455 36.53 11.81 29.16
N ARG A 456 35.96 12.86 29.78
CA ARG A 456 35.13 12.81 31.02
C ARG A 456 34.04 13.93 31.04
N PRO A 457 32.93 13.82 31.82
CA PRO A 457 31.55 13.84 31.30
C PRO A 457 30.99 15.21 30.85
N GLN A 458 29.98 15.08 29.97
CA GLN A 458 29.15 16.05 29.24
C GLN A 458 29.55 17.55 29.21
N PRO A 459 29.67 18.12 28.01
CA PRO A 459 29.43 17.53 26.68
C PRO A 459 30.58 16.61 26.23
N LEU A 460 30.30 15.56 25.45
CA LEU A 460 31.34 14.63 24.96
C LEU A 460 32.09 15.19 23.75
N VAL A 461 31.46 16.13 23.04
CA VAL A 461 31.98 16.76 21.83
C VAL A 461 31.87 18.27 21.98
N LEU A 462 32.94 18.99 21.66
CA LEU A 462 32.97 20.45 21.56
C LEU A 462 33.20 20.86 20.10
N LEU A 463 32.28 21.64 19.55
CA LEU A 463 32.41 22.35 18.29
C LEU A 463 32.86 23.79 18.58
N ASN A 464 34.10 24.10 18.24
CA ASN A 464 34.69 25.42 18.42
C ASN A 464 34.62 26.23 17.13
N LEU A 465 33.80 27.28 17.17
CA LEU A 465 33.56 28.25 16.10
C LEU A 465 34.29 29.59 16.34
N SER A 466 35.04 29.71 17.44
CA SER A 466 35.66 30.98 17.87
C SER A 466 36.87 31.41 17.03
N GLY A 467 37.37 30.52 16.16
CA GLY A 467 38.63 30.70 15.43
C GLY A 467 39.90 30.61 16.29
N ASN A 468 39.78 30.38 17.59
CA ASN A 468 40.90 30.26 18.52
C ASN A 468 41.04 28.82 19.02
N PRO A 469 42.17 28.12 18.76
CA PRO A 469 42.32 26.72 19.14
C PRO A 469 42.19 26.45 20.65
N VAL A 470 41.55 25.34 20.99
CA VAL A 470 41.41 24.84 22.36
C VAL A 470 42.32 23.62 22.60
N ALA A 471 42.72 22.89 21.54
CA ALA A 471 43.65 21.77 21.64
C ALA A 471 44.96 22.16 22.37
N GLY A 472 45.35 21.37 23.37
CA GLY A 472 46.60 21.56 24.12
C GLY A 472 46.50 22.45 25.38
N ARG A 473 45.33 23.02 25.68
CA ARG A 473 45.12 23.81 26.91
C ARG A 473 44.88 22.90 28.14
N GLU A 474 45.54 23.21 29.26
CA GLU A 474 45.33 22.52 30.55
C GLU A 474 43.87 22.61 31.04
N GLU A 475 43.15 23.66 30.65
CA GLU A 475 41.75 23.96 30.96
C GLU A 475 40.76 22.87 30.50
N LEU A 476 41.12 22.09 29.47
CA LEU A 476 40.35 20.92 29.00
C LEU A 476 40.48 19.71 29.94
N ARG A 477 41.57 19.64 30.71
CA ARG A 477 41.86 18.51 31.62
C ARG A 477 41.36 18.75 33.05
N ALA A 478 41.11 20.01 33.43
CA ALA A 478 41.15 20.39 34.84
C ALA A 478 39.83 20.83 35.50
N VAL A 479 38.73 21.15 34.81
CA VAL A 479 37.64 21.90 35.48
C VAL A 479 36.25 21.32 35.25
N ARG A 480 35.55 21.05 36.36
CA ARG A 480 34.10 20.74 36.41
C ARG A 480 33.29 21.99 36.05
N PRO A 481 32.07 21.85 35.49
CA PRO A 481 31.14 22.98 35.37
C PRO A 481 30.97 23.68 36.73
N GLY A 482 31.23 24.99 36.81
CA GLY A 482 30.86 25.82 37.97
C GLY A 482 31.99 26.42 38.83
N THR A 483 33.27 26.38 38.42
CA THR A 483 34.33 27.10 39.14
C THR A 483 35.20 27.93 38.19
N CYS A 484 34.65 29.03 37.65
CA CYS A 484 35.52 30.10 37.18
C CYS A 484 35.82 31.06 38.34
N THR A 485 36.94 30.87 39.03
CA THR A 485 37.50 31.96 39.83
C THR A 485 38.26 32.85 38.86
N ALA A 486 37.62 33.94 38.41
CA ALA A 486 38.30 35.01 37.70
C ALA A 486 39.57 35.39 38.48
N GLY A 487 40.73 35.30 37.84
CA GLY A 487 42.00 35.53 38.49
C GLY A 487 42.05 36.90 39.17
N LYS A 488 42.33 36.91 40.47
CA LYS A 488 43.25 37.89 41.03
C LYS A 488 44.59 37.64 40.34
N ALA A 489 44.84 38.36 39.24
CA ALA A 489 46.20 38.51 38.74
C ALA A 489 47.02 39.21 39.82
N ALA A 490 48.25 38.72 40.00
CA ALA A 490 49.19 39.13 41.00
C ALA A 490 49.58 40.61 40.84
N ASP A 491 49.16 41.44 41.78
CA ASP A 491 49.96 42.55 42.28
C ASP A 491 50.81 42.00 43.44
N ALA A 492 52.05 41.60 43.17
CA ALA A 492 53.16 41.59 44.13
C ALA A 492 54.47 41.10 43.49
N LEU A 493 55.37 42.09 43.29
CA LEU A 493 56.84 42.06 43.21
C LEU A 493 57.53 41.29 42.07
#